data_AF-A0A6B0HHH1-F1
#
_entry.id   AF-A0A6B0HHH1-F1
#
_cell.length_a   1.000
_cell.length_b   1.000
_cell.length_c   1.000
_cell.angle_alpha   90.00
_cell.angle_beta   90.00
_cell.angle_gamma   90.00
#
_symmetry.space_group_name_H-M   'P 1'
#
loop_
_entity.id
_entity.type
_entity.pdbx_description
1 polymer ?
#
loop_
_entity_poly.entity_id
_entity_poly.type
_entity_poly.pdbx_seq_one_letter_code
_entity_poly.pdbx_strand_id
1 'polypeptide(L)' 'MGDIYNGLVGSGFAVERMREPGTSDPEDYDPGPWGEFTPELMSKLPAVLIFETRKE' A
#
# COMPACT_ATOMS: atom_id res chain seq x y z
N MET A 1 -7.16 7.19 -2.81
CA MET A 1 -7.36 6.16 -1.75
C MET A 1 -8.83 5.95 -1.42
N GLY A 2 -9.62 7.00 -1.15
CA GLY A 2 -11.03 6.85 -0.78
C GLY A 2 -11.86 5.96 -1.72
N ASP A 3 -11.59 6.00 -3.03
CA ASP A 3 -12.40 5.29 -4.04
C ASP A 3 -12.34 3.77 -3.93
N ILE A 4 -11.18 3.18 -3.56
CA ILE A 4 -11.05 1.73 -3.36
C ILE A 4 -11.77 1.30 -2.07
N TYR A 5 -11.58 2.05 -0.98
CA TYR A 5 -12.28 1.79 0.28
C TYR A 5 -13.81 1.89 0.10
N ASN A 6 -14.27 2.96 -0.54
CA ASN A 6 -15.69 3.17 -0.83
C ASN A 6 -16.24 2.10 -1.80
N GLY A 7 -15.44 1.64 -2.75
CA GLY A 7 -15.80 0.54 -3.65
C GLY A 7 -15.95 -0.80 -2.92
N LEU A 8 -15.06 -1.12 -1.98
CA LEU A 8 -15.14 -2.32 -1.15
C LEU A 8 -16.38 -2.29 -0.25
N VAL A 9 -16.58 -1.20 0.49
CA VAL A 9 -17.76 -1.02 1.38
C VAL A 9 -19.05 -1.01 0.57
N GLY A 10 -19.10 -0.28 -0.55
CA GLY A 10 -20.25 -0.27 -1.46
C GLY A 10 -20.56 -1.62 -2.13
N SER A 11 -19.60 -2.54 -2.15
CA SER A 11 -19.76 -3.92 -2.63
C SER A 11 -20.15 -4.92 -1.52
N GLY A 12 -20.42 -4.45 -0.28
CA GLY A 12 -20.82 -5.30 0.84
C GLY A 12 -19.67 -5.99 1.57
N PHE A 13 -18.46 -5.43 1.53
CA PHE A 13 -17.34 -5.91 2.33
C PHE A 13 -17.10 -5.02 3.56
N ALA A 14 -16.96 -5.64 4.72
CA ALA A 14 -16.40 -5.00 5.90
C ALA A 14 -14.86 -4.92 5.72
N VAL A 15 -14.32 -3.71 5.73
CA VAL A 15 -12.86 -3.48 5.74
C VAL A 15 -12.38 -3.56 7.18
N GLU A 16 -11.66 -4.62 7.51
CA GLU A 16 -11.23 -4.91 8.89
C GLU A 16 -9.88 -4.27 9.22
N ARG A 17 -9.00 -4.16 8.21
CA ARG A 17 -7.69 -3.50 8.35
C ARG A 17 -7.18 -2.99 7.01
N MET A 18 -6.46 -1.86 7.04
CA MET A 18 -5.65 -1.34 5.94
C MET A 18 -4.19 -1.32 6.38
N ARG A 19 -3.26 -1.68 5.49
CA ARG A 19 -1.81 -1.65 5.73
C ARG A 19 -1.08 -1.03 4.55
N GLU A 20 -0.08 -0.21 4.84
CA GLU A 20 0.96 0.19 3.90
C GLU A 20 2.19 -0.69 4.19
N PRO A 21 2.35 -1.86 3.55
CA PRO A 21 3.53 -2.70 3.71
C PRO A 21 4.79 -1.96 3.21
N GLY A 22 5.82 -1.99 4.04
CA GLY A 22 7.09 -1.35 3.77
C GLY A 22 7.82 -1.02 5.08
N THR A 23 8.91 -0.29 4.91
CA THR A 23 9.81 0.20 5.95
C THR A 23 10.15 1.65 5.64
N SER A 24 10.41 2.44 6.68
CA SER A 24 10.83 3.85 6.54
C SER A 24 12.34 4.02 6.41
N ASP A 25 13.12 2.93 6.49
CA ASP A 25 14.55 2.95 6.27
C ASP A 25 14.83 2.84 4.75
N PRO A 26 15.56 3.79 4.13
CA PRO A 26 16.01 3.65 2.75
C PRO A 26 16.90 2.42 2.54
N GLU A 27 17.75 2.06 3.49
CA GLU A 27 18.77 1.01 3.31
C GLU A 27 18.17 -0.41 3.17
N ASP A 28 16.88 -0.57 3.50
CA ASP A 28 16.11 -1.80 3.28
C ASP A 28 15.65 -1.98 1.80
N TYR A 29 15.88 -1.00 0.91
CA TYR A 29 15.42 -1.04 -0.48
C TYR A 29 16.57 -1.05 -1.50
N ASP A 30 16.56 -2.04 -2.40
CA ASP A 30 17.38 -2.01 -3.61
C ASP A 30 16.83 -1.01 -4.64
N PRO A 31 17.69 -0.21 -5.32
CA PRO A 31 17.25 0.68 -6.39
C PRO A 31 16.73 -0.10 -7.61
N GLY A 32 15.59 0.32 -8.14
CA GLY A 32 14.96 -0.33 -9.31
C GLY A 32 15.80 -0.19 -10.59
N PRO A 33 15.68 -1.14 -11.54
CA PRO A 33 16.57 -1.24 -12.72
C PRO A 33 16.48 -0.07 -13.71
N TRP A 34 15.53 0.85 -13.52
CA TRP A 34 15.30 2.02 -14.37
C TRP A 34 15.51 3.36 -13.63
N GLY A 35 15.95 3.33 -12.37
CA GLY A 35 16.23 4.53 -11.57
C GLY A 35 14.99 5.30 -11.07
N GLU A 36 13.78 4.89 -11.44
CA GLU A 36 12.52 5.52 -11.00
C GLU A 36 12.14 5.14 -9.56
N PHE A 37 12.46 3.92 -9.14
CA PHE A 37 12.29 3.44 -7.77
C PHE A 37 13.61 3.65 -7.00
N THR A 38 13.77 4.81 -6.37
CA THR A 38 14.92 5.08 -5.49
C THR A 38 14.59 4.71 -4.03
N PRO A 39 15.59 4.31 -3.22
CA PRO A 39 15.38 3.95 -1.82
C PRO A 39 14.73 5.06 -0.97
N GLU A 40 15.10 6.32 -1.22
CA GLU A 40 14.57 7.49 -0.51
C GLU A 40 13.15 7.88 -0.93
N LEU A 41 12.68 7.34 -2.05
CA LEU A 41 11.30 7.45 -2.53
C LEU A 41 10.45 6.33 -1.94
N MET A 42 10.93 5.08 -2.01
CA MET A 42 10.21 3.90 -1.51
C MET A 42 10.02 3.93 0.02
N SER A 43 10.99 4.44 0.77
CA SER A 43 10.88 4.66 2.24
C SER A 43 9.84 5.71 2.66
N LYS A 44 9.28 6.49 1.71
CA LYS A 44 8.31 7.57 1.98
C LYS A 44 6.97 7.38 1.28
N LEU A 45 6.96 6.70 0.14
CA LEU A 45 5.78 6.44 -0.67
C LEU A 45 5.59 4.92 -0.79
N PRO A 46 4.66 4.33 0.00
CA PRO A 46 4.40 2.90 -0.08
C PRO A 46 3.83 2.55 -1.46
N ALA A 47 4.55 1.68 -2.18
CA ALA A 47 4.17 1.25 -3.52
C ALA A 47 2.95 0.31 -3.56
N VAL A 48 2.58 -0.26 -2.40
CA VAL A 48 1.48 -1.23 -2.26
C VAL A 48 0.61 -0.82 -1.07
N LEU A 49 -0.70 -1.00 -1.21
CA LEU A 49 -1.68 -0.84 -0.13
C LEU A 49 -2.46 -2.15 0.00
N ILE A 50 -2.49 -2.74 1.19
CA ILE A 50 -3.20 -3.99 1.48
C ILE A 50 -4.47 -3.68 2.26
N PHE A 51 -5.59 -4.25 1.80
CA PHE A 51 -6.86 -4.27 2.53
C PHE A 51 -7.17 -5.70 2.97
N GLU A 52 -7.41 -5.90 4.26
CA GLU A 52 -8.02 -7.11 4.80
C GLU A 52 -9.52 -6.85 4.92
N THR A 53 -10.31 -7.69 4.25
CA THR A 53 -11.76 -7.53 4.16
C THR A 53 -12.48 -8.85 4.41
N ARG A 54 -13.61 -8.76 5.09
CA ARG A 54 -14.55 -9.87 5.28
C ARG A 54 -15.81 -9.55 4.48
N LYS A 55 -16.32 -10.53 3.75
CA LYS A 55 -17.64 -10.42 3.11
C LYS A 55 -18.73 -10.63 4.16
N GLU A 56 -19.76 -9.80 4.10
CA GLU A 56 -20.98 -9.93 4.92
C GLU A 56 -22.10 -10.66 4.15
#